data_AF-J4TI03-F1
#
_entry.id   AF-J4TI03-F1
#
_cell.length_a   1.000
_cell.length_b   1.000
_cell.length_c   1.000
_cell.angle_alpha   90.00
_cell.angle_beta   90.00
_cell.angle_gamma   90.00
#
_symmetry.space_group_name_H-M   'P 1'
#
loop_
_entity.id
_entity.type
_entity.pdbx_description
1 polymer ?
#
loop_
_entity_poly.entity_id
_entity_poly.type
_entity_poly.pdbx_seq_one_letter_code
_entity_poly.pdbx_strand_id
1 'polypeptide(L)' 'MTEEKITGIMIYYYLVCKRKLWLFYNNISMEEENELVQIGKFIDNNSYSSKRKHIMINEEIT' A
#
# COMPACT_ATOMS: atom_id res chain seq x y z
N MET A 1 12.71 -25.88 -0.41
CA MET A 1 12.73 -24.45 -0.76
C MET A 1 11.51 -24.20 -1.63
N THR A 2 10.44 -23.67 -1.07
CA THR A 2 9.27 -23.29 -1.86
C THR A 2 9.65 -22.04 -2.65
N GLU A 3 9.68 -22.12 -3.97
CA GLU A 3 9.74 -20.93 -4.83
C GLU A 3 8.57 -20.02 -4.44
N GLU A 4 8.87 -18.85 -3.90
CA GLU A 4 7.84 -17.84 -3.67
C GLU A 4 7.31 -17.40 -5.04
N LYS A 5 6.07 -17.81 -5.32
CA LYS A 5 5.39 -17.46 -6.57
C LYS A 5 5.16 -15.96 -6.60
N ILE A 6 5.68 -15.29 -7.63
CA ILE A 6 5.41 -13.88 -7.88
C ILE A 6 3.90 -13.69 -8.07
N THR A 7 3.30 -12.79 -7.29
CA THR A 7 1.88 -12.45 -7.36
C THR A 7 1.64 -11.15 -8.12
N GLY A 8 0.39 -10.90 -8.55
CA GLY A 8 0.02 -9.64 -9.20
C GLY A 8 0.27 -8.41 -8.33
N ILE A 9 0.10 -8.54 -7.01
CA ILE A 9 0.39 -7.47 -6.03
C ILE A 9 1.87 -7.12 -6.05
N MET A 10 2.76 -8.11 -6.16
CA MET A 10 4.20 -7.87 -6.22
C MET A 10 4.61 -7.10 -7.47
N ILE A 11 3.99 -7.41 -8.62
CA ILE A 11 4.21 -6.67 -9.88
C ILE A 11 3.71 -5.24 -9.75
N TYR A 12 2.51 -5.05 -9.20
CA TYR A 12 1.97 -3.71 -8.95
C TYR A 12 2.88 -2.88 -8.03
N TYR A 13 3.37 -3.46 -6.93
CA TYR A 13 4.31 -2.78 -6.03
C TYR A 13 5.62 -2.47 -6.73
N TYR A 14 6.16 -3.35 -7.56
CA TYR A 14 7.37 -3.06 -8.34
C TYR A 14 7.19 -1.84 -9.24
N LEU A 15 6.05 -1.76 -9.93
CA LEU A 15 5.73 -0.67 -10.86
C LEU A 15 5.54 0.67 -10.14
N VAL A 16 4.89 0.67 -8.97
CA VAL A 16 4.63 1.89 -8.19
C VAL A 16 5.87 2.32 -7.39
N CYS A 17 6.48 1.39 -6.65
CA CYS A 17 7.60 1.67 -5.75
C CYS A 17 8.37 0.38 -5.39
N LYS A 18 9.59 0.23 -5.93
CA LYS A 18 10.46 -0.94 -5.65
C LYS A 18 10.72 -1.16 -4.16
N ARG A 19 10.83 -0.09 -3.36
CA ARG A 19 11.00 -0.19 -1.90
C ARG A 19 9.77 -0.81 -1.23
N LYS A 20 8.56 -0.49 -1.70
CA LYS A 20 7.31 -1.10 -1.20
C LYS A 20 7.29 -2.60 -1.45
N LEU A 21 7.71 -3.04 -2.63
CA LEU A 21 7.86 -4.47 -2.91
C LEU A 21 8.87 -5.13 -1.97
N TRP A 22 10.05 -4.52 -1.79
CA TRP A 22 11.08 -5.10 -0.94
C TRP A 22 10.60 -5.24 0.51
N LEU A 23 9.93 -4.23 1.06
CA LEU A 23 9.34 -4.29 2.40
C LEU A 23 8.28 -5.40 2.48
N PHE A 24 7.36 -5.45 1.53
CA PHE A 24 6.31 -6.47 1.45
C PHE A 24 6.89 -7.90 1.39
N TYR A 25 7.87 -8.12 0.52
CA TYR A 25 8.54 -9.43 0.36
C TYR A 25 9.26 -9.88 1.63
N ASN A 26 9.81 -8.94 2.40
CA ASN A 26 10.50 -9.25 3.66
C ASN A 26 9.56 -9.23 4.88
N ASN A 27 8.24 -9.12 4.68
CA ASN A 27 7.24 -8.99 5.76
C ASN A 27 7.52 -7.83 6.72
N ILE A 28 8.04 -6.70 6.20
CA ILE A 28 8.31 -5.48 6.95
C ILE A 28 7.21 -4.47 6.67
N SER A 29 6.53 -4.00 7.72
CA SER A 29 5.51 -2.96 7.63
C SER A 29 6.12 -1.59 7.33
N MET A 30 5.35 -0.72 6.67
CA MET A 30 5.74 0.68 6.49
C MET A 30 5.58 1.45 7.81
N GLU A 31 6.37 2.52 7.98
CA GLU A 31 6.30 3.38 9.14
C GLU A 31 4.92 4.05 9.27
N GLU A 32 4.33 3.98 10.46
CA GLU A 32 3.03 4.62 10.76
C GLU A 32 3.13 5.79 11.75
N GLU A 33 4.17 5.79 12.59
CA GLU A 33 4.35 6.77 13.67
C GLU A 33 5.01 8.08 13.19
N ASN A 34 5.52 8.11 11.97
CA ASN A 34 6.16 9.30 11.42
C ASN A 34 5.12 10.42 11.18
N GLU A 35 5.35 11.59 11.76
CA GLU A 35 4.42 12.73 11.67
C GLU A 35 4.09 13.13 10.22
N LEU A 36 5.08 13.10 9.32
CA LEU A 36 4.87 13.43 7.90
C LEU A 36 3.96 12.40 7.22
N VAL A 37 4.09 11.13 7.59
CA VAL A 37 3.21 10.05 7.09
C VAL A 37 1.78 10.26 7.60
N GLN A 38 1.62 10.63 8.87
CA GLN A 38 0.31 10.91 9.46
C GLN A 38 -0.37 12.12 8.81
N ILE A 39 0.36 13.20 8.56
CA ILE A 39 -0.14 14.38 7.84
C ILE A 39 -0.58 13.99 6.44
N GLY A 40 0.22 13.20 5.71
CA GLY A 40 -0.15 12.68 4.39
C GLY A 40 -1.45 11.87 4.41
N LYS A 41 -1.59 10.93 5.36
CA LYS A 41 -2.83 10.15 5.56
C LYS A 41 -4.03 11.05 5.87
N PHE A 42 -3.87 12.05 6.73
CA PHE A 42 -4.94 12.99 7.06
C PHE A 42 -5.40 13.80 5.83
N ILE A 43 -4.45 14.30 5.05
CA ILE A 43 -4.74 15.04 3.81
C ILE A 43 -5.46 14.13 2.82
N ASP A 44 -4.97 12.90 2.59
CA ASP A 44 -5.60 11.98 1.64
C ASP A 44 -7.06 11.68 2.01
N ASN A 45 -7.32 11.41 3.29
CA ASN A 45 -8.67 11.14 3.81
C ASN A 45 -9.62 12.34 3.67
N ASN A 46 -9.13 13.57 3.87
CA ASN A 46 -9.98 14.75 3.96
C ASN A 46 -10.03 15.61 2.68
N SER A 47 -9.08 15.47 1.75
CA SER A 47 -8.93 16.41 0.62
C SER A 47 -9.99 16.27 -0.48
N TYR A 48 -10.65 15.11 -0.60
CA TYR A 48 -11.75 14.99 -1.55
C TYR A 48 -12.90 14.17 -0.97
N SER A 49 -14.10 14.74 -1.00
CA SER A 49 -15.35 14.21 -0.44
C SER A 49 -16.01 13.10 -1.28
N SER A 50 -15.43 12.73 -2.43
CA SER A 50 -16.05 11.79 -3.36
C SER A 50 -15.77 10.34 -2.95
N LYS A 51 -16.84 9.54 -2.74
CA LYS A 51 -16.84 8.13 -2.30
C LYS A 51 -16.13 7.11 -3.23
N ARG A 52 -15.43 7.57 -4.28
CA ARG A 52 -14.85 6.72 -5.33
C ARG A 52 -13.33 6.47 -5.19
N LYS A 53 -12.70 6.88 -4.08
CA LYS A 53 -11.24 6.76 -3.91
C LYS A 53 -10.74 5.37 -3.53
N HIS A 54 -11.46 4.71 -2.63
CA HIS A 54 -11.08 3.40 -2.09
C HIS A 54 -12.27 2.47 -2.31
N ILE A 55 -12.19 1.65 -3.35
CA ILE A 55 -13.24 0.65 -3.59
C ILE A 55 -12.79 -0.59 -2.84
N MET A 56 -13.54 -0.94 -1.79
CA MET A 56 -13.33 -2.19 -1.07
C MET A 56 -13.81 -3.33 -1.97
N ILE A 57 -12.90 -4.13 -2.48
CA ILE A 57 -13.24 -5.38 -3.18
C ILE A 57 -12.75 -6.51 -2.29
N ASN A 58 -13.68 -7.32 -1.77
CA ASN A 58 -13.39 -8.46 -0.89
C ASN A 58 -12.58 -8.08 0.36
N GLU A 59 -12.96 -6.98 1.04
CA GLU A 59 -12.30 -6.47 2.26
C GLU A 59 -10.86 -5.96 2.07
N GLU A 60 -10.34 -5.96 0.85
CA GLU A 60 -9.07 -5.31 0.48
C GLU A 60 -9.34 -3.96 -0.20
N ILE A 61 -8.64 -2.93 0.25
CA ILE A 61 -8.67 -1.61 -0.37
C ILE A 61 -7.97 -1.72 -1.73
N THR A 62 -8.73 -1.54 -2.82
CA THR A 62 -8.19 -1.34 -4.17
C THR A 62 -8.17 0.14 -4.54
#